data_AF-A0A1M4DW85-F1
#
_entry.id   AF-A0A1M4DW85-F1
#
_cell.length_a   1.000
_cell.length_b   1.000
_cell.length_c   1.000
_cell.angle_alpha   90.00
_cell.angle_beta   90.00
_cell.angle_gamma   90.00
#
_symmetry.space_group_name_H-M   'P 1'
#
loop_
_entity.id
_entity.type
_entity.pdbx_description
1 polymer ?
#
loop_
_entity_poly.entity_id
_entity_poly.type
_entity_poly.pdbx_seq_one_letter_code
_entity_poly.pdbx_strand_id
1 'polypeptide(L)'
;MRRRVGGDGGHVDRLLAAARTCWGDTPGGAGCVVAETYDEDLRVVVRTLTVARAVCGLLSARLAVLTTPDWMPLARAYGAVQDLRPEESPVALVTSRADRAVPRELPVVHVHGTGTLKAYAIFPDQGTCSFQDELPARVGAFFERHVWPHRELIRPSAERVAWRAKSGYQVRTDTERRQLRHHGCARLGLDADRPTIAVFGHAPGRDTELFDATAEFAAADESANWLFLDPVPDPVPAAGRPRVRCVRGSLSTTMLWSMTDVGVAFGDSDLPGFGIPVIQAGWSEGGACGATHVPASPSEHRGLLREAIARHAKGETVLGPEQRERARLWSWLRRCGADVPSQLLPHWEQGDDYARALAVNLRHVEPGGDPLYGAVRRLWERREPMLTRLDLHDPAALAALAAVGSVR
;
A
#
# COMPACT_ATOMS: atom_id res chain seq x y z
N MET A 1 -8.17 -14.96 -21.88
CA MET A 1 -6.82 -15.36 -22.37
C MET A 1 -6.67 -15.13 -23.89
N ARG A 2 -6.49 -13.88 -24.33
CA ARG A 2 -5.97 -13.51 -25.67
C ARG A 2 -5.21 -12.19 -25.60
N ARG A 3 -4.11 -12.20 -24.83
CA ARG A 3 -2.88 -11.51 -25.22
C ARG A 3 -1.79 -12.55 -25.05
N ARG A 4 -1.54 -13.30 -26.12
CA ARG A 4 -0.28 -14.02 -26.27
C ARG A 4 0.79 -12.94 -26.36
N VAL A 5 1.63 -12.82 -25.35
CA VAL A 5 2.94 -12.21 -25.49
C VAL A 5 3.66 -13.06 -26.53
N GLY A 6 3.81 -12.54 -27.74
CA GLY A 6 4.52 -13.22 -28.82
C GLY A 6 5.99 -13.37 -28.44
N GLY A 7 6.39 -14.57 -28.00
CA GLY A 7 7.78 -14.90 -27.62
C GLY A 7 7.94 -15.69 -26.30
N ASP A 8 6.88 -15.85 -25.50
CA ASP A 8 7.01 -16.10 -24.06
C ASP A 8 7.14 -17.57 -23.60
N GLY A 9 6.86 -18.54 -24.47
CA GLY A 9 6.83 -19.97 -24.08
C GLY A 9 8.15 -20.47 -23.50
N GLY A 10 9.28 -20.04 -24.06
CA GLY A 10 10.61 -20.45 -23.60
C GLY A 10 11.03 -19.85 -22.25
N HIS A 11 10.46 -18.71 -21.84
CA HIS A 11 10.76 -18.10 -20.55
C HIS A 11 9.98 -18.78 -19.41
N VAL A 12 8.72 -19.10 -19.65
CA VAL A 12 7.87 -19.84 -18.70
C VAL A 12 8.45 -21.23 -18.42
N ASP A 13 8.88 -21.98 -19.44
CA ASP A 13 9.47 -23.31 -19.23
C ASP A 13 10.77 -23.25 -18.41
N ARG A 14 11.62 -22.25 -18.68
CA ARG A 14 12.85 -22.02 -17.90
C ARG A 14 12.55 -21.65 -16.46
N LEU A 15 11.50 -20.86 -16.22
CA LEU A 15 11.03 -20.51 -14.89
C LEU A 15 10.55 -21.76 -14.15
N LEU A 16 9.70 -22.59 -14.76
CA LEU A 16 9.20 -23.82 -14.15
C LEU A 16 10.34 -24.78 -13.79
N ALA A 17 11.33 -24.92 -14.67
CA ALA A 17 12.52 -25.72 -14.40
C ALA A 17 13.33 -25.15 -13.23
N ALA A 18 13.60 -23.83 -13.22
CA ALA A 18 14.34 -23.17 -12.15
C ALA A 18 13.63 -23.27 -10.80
N ALA A 19 12.30 -23.07 -10.77
CA ALA A 19 11.50 -23.22 -9.55
C ALA A 19 11.55 -24.64 -8.98
N ARG A 20 11.42 -25.67 -9.83
CA ARG A 20 11.57 -27.08 -9.41
C ARG A 20 12.95 -27.36 -8.81
N THR A 21 14.02 -26.86 -9.43
CA THR A 21 15.38 -27.04 -8.92
C THR A 21 15.60 -26.29 -7.61
N CYS A 22 15.08 -25.07 -7.49
CA CYS A 22 15.22 -24.23 -6.31
C CYS A 22 14.51 -24.84 -5.08
N TRP A 23 13.30 -25.38 -5.28
CA TRP A 23 12.47 -25.84 -4.16
C TRP A 23 12.49 -27.33 -3.90
N GLY A 24 12.87 -28.15 -4.89
CA GLY A 24 12.89 -29.61 -4.77
C GLY A 24 11.53 -30.17 -4.36
N ASP A 25 11.56 -31.18 -3.48
CA ASP A 25 10.36 -31.82 -2.94
C ASP A 25 9.63 -30.96 -1.90
N THR A 26 8.38 -31.33 -1.63
CA THR A 26 7.42 -30.58 -0.80
C THR A 26 7.79 -30.59 0.69
N PRO A 27 7.65 -29.48 1.45
CA PRO A 27 7.70 -29.51 2.90
C PRO A 27 6.60 -30.45 3.39
N GLY A 28 7.00 -31.46 4.16
CA GLY A 28 6.12 -32.42 4.78
C GLY A 28 5.56 -31.89 6.10
N GLY A 29 4.41 -32.44 6.51
CA GLY A 29 3.81 -32.22 7.82
C GLY A 29 2.30 -32.41 7.83
N ALA A 30 1.73 -32.44 9.04
CA ALA A 30 0.32 -32.72 9.31
C ALA A 30 -0.60 -31.49 9.21
N GLY A 31 -0.09 -30.35 8.74
CA GLY A 31 -0.85 -29.12 8.54
C GLY A 31 -0.76 -28.63 7.09
N CYS A 32 -1.69 -27.75 6.71
CA CYS A 32 -1.78 -27.21 5.35
C CYS A 32 -1.84 -25.67 5.34
N VAL A 33 -0.95 -25.04 4.58
CA VAL A 33 -1.03 -23.61 4.23
C VAL A 33 -1.69 -23.49 2.87
N VAL A 34 -2.77 -22.71 2.80
CA VAL A 34 -3.50 -22.48 1.56
C VAL A 34 -3.02 -21.19 0.92
N ALA A 35 -2.66 -21.24 -0.37
CA ALA A 35 -2.33 -20.07 -1.18
C ALA A 35 -3.40 -19.81 -2.24
N GLU A 36 -4.00 -18.62 -2.23
CA GLU A 36 -4.95 -18.18 -3.25
C GLU A 36 -4.24 -17.38 -4.34
N THR A 37 -4.17 -17.94 -5.55
CA THR A 37 -3.44 -17.36 -6.69
C THR A 37 -4.31 -17.26 -7.93
N TYR A 38 -5.42 -16.55 -7.80
CA TYR A 38 -6.36 -16.32 -8.90
C TYR A 38 -6.04 -15.11 -9.78
N ASP A 39 -4.89 -14.47 -9.54
CA ASP A 39 -4.48 -13.26 -10.28
C ASP A 39 -4.05 -13.59 -11.71
N GLU A 40 -4.23 -12.64 -12.63
CA GLU A 40 -3.79 -12.79 -14.01
C GLU A 40 -2.30 -12.40 -14.17
N ASP A 41 -1.74 -11.67 -13.20
CA ASP A 41 -0.36 -11.21 -13.24
C ASP A 41 0.57 -12.24 -12.56
N LEU A 42 1.52 -12.80 -13.33
CA LEU A 42 2.57 -13.70 -12.86
C LEU A 42 3.27 -13.15 -11.61
N ARG A 43 3.52 -11.83 -11.57
CA ARG A 43 4.23 -11.14 -10.50
C ARG A 43 3.50 -11.24 -9.17
N VAL A 44 2.17 -11.23 -9.19
CA VAL A 44 1.33 -11.41 -8.01
C VAL A 44 1.37 -12.88 -7.59
N VAL A 45 1.18 -13.79 -8.54
CA VAL A 45 1.16 -15.24 -8.30
C VAL A 45 2.45 -15.73 -7.64
N VAL A 46 3.62 -15.39 -8.19
CA VAL A 46 4.89 -15.87 -7.63
C VAL A 46 5.17 -15.30 -6.25
N ARG A 47 4.73 -14.08 -5.93
CA ARG A 47 4.90 -13.48 -4.60
C ARG A 47 4.06 -14.23 -3.58
N THR A 48 2.79 -14.47 -3.89
CA THR A 48 1.90 -15.26 -3.04
C THR A 48 2.44 -16.66 -2.81
N LEU A 49 2.90 -17.36 -3.85
CA LEU A 49 3.50 -18.69 -3.73
C LEU A 49 4.80 -18.68 -2.90
N THR A 50 5.65 -17.68 -3.10
CA THR A 50 6.93 -17.58 -2.36
C THR A 50 6.69 -17.31 -0.87
N VAL A 51 5.76 -16.41 -0.53
CA VAL A 51 5.36 -16.17 0.87
C VAL A 51 4.72 -17.42 1.47
N ALA A 52 3.81 -18.07 0.75
CA ALA A 52 3.19 -19.31 1.22
C ALA A 52 4.22 -20.41 1.48
N ARG A 53 5.21 -20.57 0.60
CA ARG A 53 6.32 -21.51 0.78
C ARG A 53 7.16 -21.18 2.02
N ALA A 54 7.41 -19.89 2.28
CA ALA A 54 8.12 -19.46 3.49
C ALA A 54 7.32 -19.79 4.77
N VAL A 55 6.00 -19.56 4.76
CA VAL A 55 5.10 -19.94 5.86
C VAL A 55 5.06 -21.47 6.03
N CYS A 56 5.00 -22.25 4.95
CA CYS A 56 5.08 -23.72 5.00
C CYS A 56 6.36 -24.20 5.70
N GLY A 57 7.51 -23.63 5.33
CA GLY A 57 8.80 -23.98 5.95
C GLY A 57 8.83 -23.68 7.45
N LEU A 58 8.27 -22.53 7.86
CA LEU A 58 8.17 -22.15 9.26
C LEU A 58 7.26 -23.10 10.07
N LEU A 59 6.12 -23.46 9.49
CA LEU A 59 5.09 -24.26 10.17
C LEU A 59 5.29 -25.78 10.01
N SER A 60 6.30 -26.20 9.23
CA SER A 60 6.43 -27.59 8.78
C SER A 60 5.09 -28.09 8.20
N ALA A 61 4.54 -27.34 7.25
CA ALA A 61 3.22 -27.57 6.67
C ALA A 61 3.30 -27.79 5.15
N ARG A 62 2.30 -28.48 4.60
CA ARG A 62 2.14 -28.70 3.17
C ARG A 62 1.57 -27.45 2.50
N LEU A 63 1.93 -27.22 1.23
CA LEU A 63 1.36 -26.14 0.42
C LEU A 63 0.18 -26.65 -0.40
N ALA A 64 -1.03 -26.14 -0.16
CA ALA A 64 -2.17 -26.29 -1.07
C ALA A 64 -2.41 -24.98 -1.82
N VAL A 65 -2.71 -25.06 -3.12
CA VAL A 65 -2.88 -23.86 -3.96
C VAL A 65 -4.25 -23.87 -4.62
N LEU A 66 -5.01 -22.82 -4.35
CA LEU A 66 -6.27 -22.51 -5.01
C LEU A 66 -6.00 -21.55 -6.15
N THR A 67 -6.15 -22.02 -7.40
CA THR A 67 -5.72 -21.26 -8.58
C THR A 67 -6.47 -21.67 -9.85
N THR A 68 -6.31 -20.89 -10.92
CA THR A 68 -6.75 -21.24 -12.26
C THR A 68 -5.84 -22.30 -12.89
N PRO A 69 -6.33 -23.13 -13.84
CA PRO A 69 -5.53 -24.18 -14.48
C PRO A 69 -4.19 -23.70 -15.05
N ASP A 70 -4.14 -22.46 -15.55
CA ASP A 70 -2.94 -21.85 -16.15
C ASP A 70 -1.75 -21.74 -15.19
N TRP A 71 -2.00 -21.57 -13.89
CA TRP A 71 -0.95 -21.43 -12.87
C TRP A 71 -0.61 -22.73 -12.16
N MET A 72 -1.37 -23.80 -12.40
CA MET A 72 -1.14 -25.09 -11.76
C MET A 72 0.27 -25.66 -12.02
N PRO A 73 0.88 -25.55 -13.22
CA PRO A 73 2.26 -25.99 -13.43
C PRO A 73 3.26 -25.25 -12.55
N LEU A 74 3.05 -23.94 -12.33
CA LEU A 74 3.89 -23.11 -11.47
C LEU A 74 3.68 -23.46 -9.99
N ALA A 75 2.43 -23.62 -9.56
CA ALA A 75 2.10 -24.08 -8.21
C ALA A 75 2.80 -25.41 -7.89
N ARG A 76 2.77 -26.38 -8.81
CA ARG A 76 3.50 -27.66 -8.67
C ARG A 76 5.02 -27.47 -8.62
N ALA A 77 5.57 -26.54 -9.40
CA ALA A 77 6.99 -26.21 -9.33
C ALA A 77 7.41 -25.58 -7.98
N TYR A 78 6.47 -24.97 -7.26
CA TYR A 78 6.61 -24.54 -5.86
C TYR A 78 6.29 -25.64 -4.84
N GLY A 79 6.03 -26.87 -5.29
CA GLY A 79 5.71 -28.03 -4.46
C GLY A 79 4.27 -28.07 -3.95
N ALA A 80 3.31 -27.45 -4.63
CA ALA A 80 1.90 -27.60 -4.26
C ALA A 80 1.43 -29.06 -4.35
N VAL A 81 0.67 -29.52 -3.35
CA VAL A 81 -0.01 -30.82 -3.40
C VAL A 81 -1.17 -30.78 -4.40
N GLN A 82 -1.52 -31.91 -5.01
CA GLN A 82 -2.58 -31.96 -6.03
C GLN A 82 -4.00 -31.81 -5.46
N ASP A 83 -4.19 -31.99 -4.15
CA ASP A 83 -5.53 -31.94 -3.55
C ASP A 83 -6.07 -30.51 -3.49
N LEU A 84 -7.09 -30.26 -4.32
CA LEU A 84 -7.81 -28.98 -4.40
C LEU A 84 -8.63 -28.66 -3.14
N ARG A 85 -8.82 -29.64 -2.26
CA ARG A 85 -9.42 -29.50 -0.94
C ARG A 85 -8.57 -30.27 0.07
N PRO A 86 -7.84 -29.59 0.96
CA PRO A 86 -7.12 -30.32 2.00
C PRO A 86 -8.14 -31.02 2.91
N GLU A 87 -7.96 -32.33 3.12
CA GLU A 87 -8.76 -33.10 4.09
C GLU A 87 -8.54 -32.59 5.53
N GLU A 88 -7.37 -32.01 5.78
CA GLU A 88 -6.98 -31.37 7.03
C GLU A 88 -7.34 -29.88 7.04
N SER A 89 -7.72 -29.37 8.22
CA SER A 89 -8.01 -27.95 8.40
C SER A 89 -6.79 -27.08 8.08
N PRO A 90 -6.94 -26.02 7.26
CA PRO A 90 -5.85 -25.12 6.94
C PRO A 90 -5.37 -24.38 8.20
N VAL A 91 -4.05 -24.28 8.35
CA VAL A 91 -3.41 -23.58 9.48
C VAL A 91 -3.10 -22.11 9.16
N ALA A 92 -3.12 -21.75 7.87
CA ALA A 92 -2.88 -20.40 7.39
C ALA A 92 -3.45 -20.19 5.97
N LEU A 93 -3.81 -18.95 5.65
CA LEU A 93 -4.15 -18.50 4.30
C LEU A 93 -3.14 -17.45 3.86
N VAL A 94 -2.61 -17.61 2.65
CA VAL A 94 -1.80 -16.58 1.97
C VAL A 94 -2.52 -16.18 0.69
N THR A 95 -2.84 -14.90 0.54
CA THR A 95 -3.69 -14.44 -0.56
C THR A 95 -3.25 -13.06 -1.04
N SER A 96 -3.44 -12.75 -2.31
CA SER A 96 -3.34 -11.38 -2.82
C SER A 96 -4.68 -10.64 -2.84
N ARG A 97 -5.78 -11.35 -2.55
CA ARG A 97 -7.17 -10.88 -2.71
C ARG A 97 -7.94 -10.89 -1.39
N ALA A 98 -7.29 -10.52 -0.29
CA ALA A 98 -7.97 -10.46 1.00
C ALA A 98 -9.19 -9.53 0.90
N ASP A 99 -10.39 -10.10 1.02
CA ASP A 99 -11.59 -9.30 1.28
C ASP A 99 -11.44 -8.69 2.66
N ARG A 100 -11.44 -7.37 2.70
CA ARG A 100 -11.12 -6.61 3.90
C ARG A 100 -12.22 -6.72 4.94
N ALA A 101 -13.48 -6.87 4.52
CA ALA A 101 -14.64 -6.89 5.40
C ALA A 101 -14.91 -8.28 6.00
N VAL A 102 -14.33 -9.34 5.44
CA VAL A 102 -14.62 -10.72 5.86
C VAL A 102 -13.79 -11.09 7.08
N PRO A 103 -14.43 -11.41 8.24
CA PRO A 103 -13.73 -11.95 9.39
C PRO A 103 -13.07 -13.30 9.08
N ARG A 104 -11.90 -13.55 9.66
CA ARG A 104 -11.09 -14.76 9.40
C ARG A 104 -10.83 -15.53 10.69
N GLU A 105 -11.11 -16.83 10.67
CA GLU A 105 -10.90 -17.71 11.83
C GLU A 105 -9.49 -18.31 11.87
N LEU A 106 -8.67 -18.03 10.85
CA LEU A 106 -7.31 -18.54 10.70
C LEU A 106 -6.36 -17.40 10.29
N PRO A 107 -5.05 -17.49 10.61
CA PRO A 107 -4.07 -16.50 10.22
C PRO A 107 -4.07 -16.21 8.72
N VAL A 108 -4.18 -14.94 8.33
CA VAL A 108 -4.14 -14.53 6.93
C VAL A 108 -2.95 -13.64 6.67
N VAL A 109 -2.14 -14.00 5.68
CA VAL A 109 -1.09 -13.16 5.12
C VAL A 109 -1.55 -12.60 3.78
N HIS A 110 -1.86 -11.31 3.74
CA HIS A 110 -2.22 -10.59 2.53
C HIS A 110 -0.97 -10.07 1.84
N VAL A 111 -0.63 -10.67 0.71
CA VAL A 111 0.52 -10.27 -0.11
C VAL A 111 0.09 -9.12 -1.03
N HIS A 112 0.78 -7.99 -0.93
CA HIS A 112 0.41 -6.75 -1.60
C HIS A 112 1.65 -6.01 -2.13
N GLY A 113 1.42 -5.10 -3.08
CA GLY A 113 2.29 -3.95 -3.28
C GLY A 113 3.14 -3.98 -4.53
N THR A 114 3.58 -2.78 -4.91
CA THR A 114 4.56 -2.54 -5.97
C THR A 114 5.91 -2.24 -5.29
N GLY A 115 6.90 -3.09 -5.56
CA GLY A 115 8.17 -3.13 -4.83
C GLY A 115 8.85 -4.49 -5.04
N THR A 116 9.63 -4.94 -4.05
CA THR A 116 10.10 -6.34 -4.03
C THR A 116 9.03 -7.24 -3.43
N LEU A 117 8.69 -7.05 -2.16
CA LEU A 117 7.65 -7.80 -1.48
C LEU A 117 7.14 -7.05 -0.25
N LYS A 118 5.82 -6.89 -0.17
CA LYS A 118 5.13 -6.46 1.05
C LYS A 118 4.03 -7.46 1.37
N ALA A 119 3.79 -7.66 2.65
CA ALA A 119 2.63 -8.39 3.10
C ALA A 119 2.15 -7.86 4.43
N TYR A 120 0.85 -7.95 4.64
CA TYR A 120 0.19 -7.67 5.91
C TYR A 120 -0.33 -8.97 6.50
N ALA A 121 -0.42 -9.05 7.82
CA ALA A 121 -0.94 -10.24 8.48
C ALA A 121 -1.95 -9.90 9.56
N ILE A 122 -2.95 -10.77 9.67
CA ILE A 122 -3.88 -10.79 10.79
C ILE A 122 -3.87 -12.17 11.40
N PHE A 123 -3.77 -12.20 12.72
CA PHE A 123 -3.77 -13.41 13.52
C PHE A 123 -5.03 -13.43 14.41
N PRO A 124 -5.82 -14.51 14.39
CA PRO A 124 -7.08 -14.60 15.14
C PRO A 124 -6.95 -14.66 16.65
N ASP A 125 -5.79 -15.04 17.15
CA ASP A 125 -5.47 -15.00 18.59
C ASP A 125 -5.37 -13.57 19.15
N GLN A 126 -5.55 -12.53 18.32
CA GLN A 126 -5.43 -11.12 18.70
C GLN A 126 -6.74 -10.31 18.66
N GLY A 127 -7.89 -10.90 18.33
CA GLY A 127 -9.18 -10.18 18.31
C GLY A 127 -10.08 -10.56 17.13
N THR A 128 -11.13 -9.79 16.89
CA THR A 128 -11.93 -9.86 15.64
C THR A 128 -11.01 -9.71 14.41
N CYS A 129 -11.38 -10.29 13.26
CA CYS A 129 -10.40 -10.67 12.22
C CYS A 129 -10.71 -10.17 10.81
N SER A 130 -11.11 -8.90 10.65
CA SER A 130 -11.19 -8.30 9.32
C SER A 130 -10.00 -7.36 9.09
N PHE A 131 -9.48 -7.29 7.86
CA PHE A 131 -8.45 -6.30 7.53
C PHE A 131 -8.99 -4.88 7.60
N GLN A 132 -10.29 -4.70 7.36
CA GLN A 132 -10.94 -3.42 7.40
C GLN A 132 -10.88 -2.81 8.80
N ASP A 133 -11.22 -3.60 9.81
CA ASP A 133 -11.43 -3.08 11.17
C ASP A 133 -10.12 -3.02 11.98
N GLU A 134 -9.21 -3.99 11.76
CA GLU A 134 -8.07 -4.20 12.67
C GLU A 134 -6.74 -3.71 12.12
N LEU A 135 -6.49 -3.88 10.81
CA LEU A 135 -5.15 -3.66 10.26
C LEU A 135 -4.66 -2.23 10.54
N PRO A 136 -5.43 -1.15 10.29
CA PRO A 136 -4.95 0.20 10.55
C PRO A 136 -4.55 0.40 12.01
N ALA A 137 -5.36 -0.06 12.96
CA ALA A 137 -5.08 0.07 14.39
C ALA A 137 -3.81 -0.70 14.80
N ARG A 138 -3.63 -1.93 14.29
CA ARG A 138 -2.43 -2.74 14.58
C ARG A 138 -1.17 -2.14 13.96
N VAL A 139 -1.26 -1.66 12.72
CA VAL A 139 -0.17 -0.93 12.05
C VAL A 139 0.18 0.34 12.83
N GLY A 140 -0.81 1.12 13.27
CA GLY A 140 -0.60 2.30 14.11
C GLY A 140 0.09 1.96 15.43
N ALA A 141 -0.38 0.93 16.13
CA ALA A 141 0.24 0.47 17.38
C ALA A 141 1.69 0.01 17.17
N PHE A 142 1.98 -0.70 16.08
CA PHE A 142 3.33 -1.09 15.70
C PHE A 142 4.20 0.14 15.41
N PHE A 143 3.68 1.10 14.65
CA PHE A 143 4.35 2.35 14.33
C PHE A 143 4.72 3.16 15.59
N GLU A 144 3.78 3.35 16.51
CA GLU A 144 4.00 4.07 17.77
C GLU A 144 5.07 3.42 18.65
N ARG A 145 5.14 2.08 18.65
CA ARG A 145 6.08 1.34 19.51
C ARG A 145 7.47 1.22 18.89
N HIS A 146 7.56 1.04 17.58
CA HIS A 146 8.80 0.57 16.92
C HIS A 146 9.35 1.51 15.86
N VAL A 147 8.60 2.53 15.44
CA VAL A 147 9.06 3.51 14.43
C VAL A 147 9.17 4.90 15.03
N TRP A 148 8.11 5.37 15.68
CA TRP A 148 8.05 6.72 16.25
C TRP A 148 9.17 7.03 17.28
N PRO A 149 9.54 6.11 18.19
CA PRO A 149 10.61 6.36 19.17
C PRO A 149 11.98 6.51 18.50
N HIS A 150 12.16 5.93 17.31
CA HIS A 150 13.41 5.94 16.55
C HIS A 150 13.39 6.96 15.39
N ARG A 151 12.44 7.90 15.39
CA ARG A 151 12.27 8.89 14.32
C ARG A 151 13.54 9.66 13.97
N GLU A 152 14.36 10.03 14.95
CA GLU A 152 15.61 10.77 14.72
C GLU A 152 16.60 9.97 13.87
N LEU A 153 16.72 8.65 14.12
CA LEU A 153 17.58 7.76 13.36
C LEU A 153 17.05 7.52 11.94
N ILE A 154 15.73 7.46 11.79
CA ILE A 154 15.07 7.15 10.51
C ILE A 154 14.92 8.40 9.63
N ARG A 155 14.87 9.60 10.23
CA ARG A 155 14.56 10.88 9.57
C ARG A 155 15.32 11.09 8.26
N PRO A 156 16.65 10.91 8.16
CA PRO A 156 17.37 11.14 6.90
C PRO A 156 16.88 10.22 5.77
N SER A 157 16.54 8.97 6.08
CA SER A 157 15.95 8.03 5.12
C SER A 157 14.52 8.41 4.76
N ALA A 158 13.72 8.83 5.74
CA ALA A 158 12.35 9.28 5.52
C ALA A 158 12.27 10.52 4.62
N GLU A 159 13.17 11.48 4.80
CA GLU A 159 13.26 12.66 3.93
C GLU A 159 13.64 12.29 2.49
N ARG A 160 14.59 11.36 2.31
CA ARG A 160 14.95 10.85 0.97
C ARG A 160 13.79 10.14 0.30
N VAL A 161 13.03 9.31 1.03
CA VAL A 161 11.85 8.63 0.49
C VAL A 161 10.78 9.65 0.10
N ALA A 162 10.48 10.61 0.97
CA ALA A 162 9.53 11.68 0.68
C ALA A 162 9.96 12.49 -0.55
N TRP A 163 11.24 12.83 -0.68
CA TRP A 163 11.77 13.51 -1.85
C TRP A 163 11.59 12.69 -3.14
N ARG A 164 11.89 11.38 -3.10
CA ARG A 164 11.74 10.49 -4.27
C ARG A 164 10.27 10.30 -4.66
N ALA A 165 9.39 10.15 -3.68
CA ALA A 165 7.94 10.08 -3.90
C ALA A 165 7.38 11.40 -4.47
N LYS A 166 8.00 12.53 -4.12
CA LYS A 166 7.71 13.85 -4.67
C LYS A 166 8.18 14.02 -6.13
N SER A 167 8.89 13.08 -6.76
CA SER A 167 9.44 13.25 -8.13
C SER A 167 8.40 13.64 -9.21
N GLY A 168 7.12 13.32 -9.02
CA GLY A 168 6.01 13.80 -9.87
C GLY A 168 5.48 15.22 -9.55
N TYR A 169 5.82 15.78 -8.38
CA TYR A 169 5.48 17.11 -7.88
C TYR A 169 6.75 18.00 -7.81
N GLN A 170 7.09 18.65 -8.92
CA GLN A 170 8.41 19.28 -9.10
C GLN A 170 8.52 20.71 -8.56
N VAL A 171 7.53 21.19 -7.80
CA VAL A 171 7.49 22.54 -7.25
C VAL A 171 8.54 22.72 -6.16
N ARG A 172 9.43 23.72 -6.33
CA ARG A 172 10.58 24.00 -5.45
C ARG A 172 10.35 25.21 -4.56
N THR A 173 9.54 26.18 -5.01
CA THR A 173 9.29 27.42 -4.25
C THR A 173 7.80 27.72 -4.11
N ASP A 174 7.44 28.52 -3.11
CA ASP A 174 6.06 28.99 -2.95
C ASP A 174 5.61 29.90 -4.09
N THR A 175 6.54 30.64 -4.71
CA THR A 175 6.25 31.46 -5.89
C THR A 175 5.88 30.59 -7.09
N GLU A 176 6.66 29.54 -7.37
CA GLU A 176 6.31 28.54 -8.40
C GLU A 176 4.96 27.89 -8.11
N ARG A 177 4.71 27.52 -6.84
CA ARG A 177 3.41 26.96 -6.42
C ARG A 177 2.26 27.92 -6.74
N ARG A 178 2.39 29.20 -6.36
CA ARG A 178 1.37 30.23 -6.61
C ARG A 178 1.12 30.46 -8.10
N GLN A 179 2.16 30.48 -8.93
CA GLN A 179 2.03 30.65 -10.39
C GLN A 179 1.30 29.46 -11.03
N LEU A 180 1.70 28.24 -10.68
CA LEU A 180 1.04 27.02 -11.16
C LEU A 180 -0.40 26.94 -10.68
N ARG A 181 -0.67 27.31 -9.42
CA ARG A 181 -2.03 27.42 -8.88
C ARG A 181 -2.89 28.34 -9.73
N HIS A 182 -2.48 29.59 -9.95
CA HIS A 182 -3.25 30.54 -10.75
C HIS A 182 -3.51 30.01 -12.16
N HIS A 183 -2.49 29.45 -12.80
CA HIS A 183 -2.63 28.87 -14.13
C HIS A 183 -3.61 27.68 -14.15
N GLY A 184 -3.49 26.75 -13.20
CA GLY A 184 -4.36 25.58 -13.09
C GLY A 184 -5.81 25.94 -12.77
N CYS A 185 -6.02 26.82 -11.79
CA CYS A 185 -7.35 27.32 -11.43
C CYS A 185 -8.01 28.04 -12.61
N ALA A 186 -7.29 28.92 -13.32
CA ALA A 186 -7.81 29.60 -14.51
C ALA A 186 -8.24 28.61 -15.61
N ARG A 187 -7.45 27.56 -15.87
CA ARG A 187 -7.78 26.51 -16.85
C ARG A 187 -9.05 25.73 -16.51
N LEU A 188 -9.37 25.63 -15.23
CA LEU A 188 -10.56 24.95 -14.74
C LEU A 188 -11.72 25.93 -14.47
N GLY A 189 -11.53 27.24 -14.66
CA GLY A 189 -12.51 28.26 -14.27
C GLY A 189 -12.81 28.24 -12.76
N LEU A 190 -11.76 28.07 -11.95
CA LEU A 190 -11.80 28.11 -10.48
C LEU A 190 -11.14 29.40 -9.98
N ASP A 191 -11.53 29.81 -8.78
CA ASP A 191 -11.04 31.02 -8.12
C ASP A 191 -9.72 30.73 -7.39
N ALA A 192 -8.59 31.23 -7.90
CA ALA A 192 -7.28 30.93 -7.34
C ALA A 192 -7.09 31.44 -5.90
N ASP A 193 -7.88 32.43 -5.46
CA ASP A 193 -7.77 33.03 -4.13
C ASP A 193 -8.57 32.27 -3.06
N ARG A 194 -9.37 31.27 -3.47
CA ARG A 194 -10.11 30.40 -2.54
C ARG A 194 -9.34 29.12 -2.21
N PRO A 195 -9.51 28.57 -0.99
CA PRO A 195 -9.00 27.24 -0.66
C PRO A 195 -9.46 26.20 -1.69
N THR A 196 -8.60 25.27 -2.07
CA THR A 196 -8.94 24.18 -2.99
C THR A 196 -8.84 22.83 -2.30
N ILE A 197 -9.97 22.13 -2.24
CA ILE A 197 -10.10 20.79 -1.65
C ILE A 197 -10.07 19.76 -2.77
N ALA A 198 -9.12 18.81 -2.71
CA ALA A 198 -9.03 17.72 -3.67
C ALA A 198 -9.53 16.41 -3.06
N VAL A 199 -10.49 15.76 -3.70
CA VAL A 199 -11.12 14.50 -3.28
C VAL A 199 -10.66 13.37 -4.19
N PHE A 200 -10.06 12.32 -3.64
CA PHE A 200 -9.43 11.26 -4.43
C PHE A 200 -9.31 9.90 -3.71
N GLY A 201 -9.07 8.85 -4.50
CA GLY A 201 -8.87 7.48 -4.03
C GLY A 201 -10.15 6.68 -3.78
N HIS A 202 -11.33 7.20 -4.14
CA HIS A 202 -12.60 6.53 -3.89
C HIS A 202 -12.88 5.46 -4.94
N ALA A 203 -13.20 4.26 -4.46
CA ALA A 203 -13.67 3.15 -5.29
C ALA A 203 -15.17 2.97 -5.07
N PRO A 204 -16.00 2.86 -6.13
CA PRO A 204 -17.44 2.66 -6.00
C PRO A 204 -17.79 1.49 -5.06
N GLY A 205 -18.72 1.73 -4.13
CA GLY A 205 -19.18 0.73 -3.16
C GLY A 205 -18.32 0.62 -1.89
N ARG A 206 -17.31 1.48 -1.71
CA ARG A 206 -16.51 1.56 -0.47
C ARG A 206 -16.61 2.95 0.13
N ASP A 207 -16.69 3.02 1.46
CA ASP A 207 -16.69 4.28 2.21
C ASP A 207 -17.75 5.29 1.72
N THR A 208 -18.86 4.77 1.14
CA THR A 208 -19.88 5.54 0.42
C THR A 208 -20.49 6.64 1.29
N GLU A 209 -20.74 6.35 2.57
CA GLU A 209 -21.34 7.32 3.50
C GLU A 209 -20.49 8.59 3.65
N LEU A 210 -19.17 8.44 3.79
CA LEU A 210 -18.25 9.58 3.91
C LEU A 210 -18.00 10.25 2.56
N PHE A 211 -18.01 9.49 1.47
CA PHE A 211 -17.94 10.06 0.12
C PHE A 211 -19.15 10.93 -0.20
N ASP A 212 -20.36 10.43 0.07
CA ASP A 212 -21.61 11.16 -0.13
C ASP A 212 -21.66 12.40 0.77
N ALA A 213 -21.27 12.27 2.04
CA ALA A 213 -21.17 13.41 2.94
C ALA A 213 -20.19 14.49 2.44
N THR A 214 -19.09 14.09 1.78
CA THR A 214 -18.14 15.01 1.13
C THR A 214 -18.79 15.71 -0.07
N ALA A 215 -19.47 14.95 -0.93
CA ALA A 215 -20.10 15.46 -2.13
C ALA A 215 -21.26 16.42 -1.80
N GLU A 216 -22.09 16.10 -0.81
CA GLU A 216 -23.15 16.96 -0.28
C GLU A 216 -22.59 18.25 0.34
N PHE A 217 -21.50 18.15 1.11
CA PHE A 217 -20.87 19.33 1.70
C PHE A 217 -20.28 20.22 0.61
N ALA A 218 -19.58 19.65 -0.37
CA ALA A 218 -19.04 20.37 -1.53
C ALA A 218 -20.12 21.03 -2.38
N ALA A 219 -21.29 20.40 -2.46
CA ALA A 219 -22.44 20.95 -3.14
C ALA A 219 -22.97 22.22 -2.42
N ALA A 220 -23.08 22.19 -1.09
CA ALA A 220 -23.61 23.31 -0.32
C ALA A 220 -22.58 24.41 -0.04
N ASP A 221 -21.28 24.07 -0.04
CA ASP A 221 -20.21 25.01 0.28
C ASP A 221 -19.79 25.86 -0.91
N GLU A 222 -19.84 27.16 -0.67
CA GLU A 222 -19.41 28.18 -1.61
C GLU A 222 -18.04 28.77 -1.26
N SER A 223 -17.50 28.48 -0.08
CA SER A 223 -16.27 29.11 0.39
C SER A 223 -14.99 28.54 -0.21
N ALA A 224 -15.02 27.32 -0.75
CA ALA A 224 -13.87 26.66 -1.39
C ALA A 224 -14.09 26.25 -2.86
N ASN A 225 -12.99 25.92 -3.55
CA ASN A 225 -13.00 25.15 -4.79
C ASN A 225 -12.94 23.65 -4.48
N TRP A 226 -13.59 22.84 -5.30
CA TRP A 226 -13.67 21.39 -5.13
C TRP A 226 -13.20 20.65 -6.38
N LEU A 227 -12.19 19.79 -6.22
CA LEU A 227 -11.61 18.97 -7.26
C LEU A 227 -11.85 17.48 -6.97
N PHE A 228 -12.78 16.85 -7.69
CA PHE A 228 -13.01 15.42 -7.61
C PHE A 228 -12.20 14.69 -8.68
N LEU A 229 -11.31 13.78 -8.27
CA LEU A 229 -10.50 12.99 -9.20
C LEU A 229 -11.16 11.66 -9.58
N ASP A 230 -12.05 11.18 -8.73
CA ASP A 230 -12.84 9.97 -8.94
C ASP A 230 -14.25 10.31 -9.45
N PRO A 231 -14.97 9.34 -10.03
CA PRO A 231 -16.37 9.51 -10.38
C PRO A 231 -17.21 9.91 -9.17
N VAL A 232 -17.97 10.99 -9.30
CA VAL A 232 -18.98 11.42 -8.34
C VAL A 232 -20.31 10.74 -8.73
N PRO A 233 -21.04 10.08 -7.81
CA PRO A 233 -22.38 9.59 -8.07
C PRO A 233 -23.32 10.75 -8.45
N ASP A 234 -24.22 10.52 -9.40
CA ASP A 234 -25.40 11.39 -9.55
C ASP A 234 -26.26 11.24 -8.27
N PRO A 235 -26.66 12.34 -7.61
CA PRO A 235 -27.11 13.58 -8.23
C PRO A 235 -26.30 14.82 -7.81
N VAL A 236 -24.97 14.74 -7.74
CA VAL A 236 -24.13 15.95 -7.63
C VAL A 236 -23.58 16.26 -9.01
N PRO A 237 -24.34 16.91 -9.92
CA PRO A 237 -23.82 17.20 -11.23
C PRO A 237 -22.75 18.28 -11.01
N ALA A 238 -21.51 17.97 -11.38
CA ALA A 238 -20.51 19.02 -11.60
C ALA A 238 -21.01 20.04 -12.65
N ALA A 239 -21.94 19.61 -13.52
CA ALA A 239 -22.66 20.47 -14.45
C ALA A 239 -23.54 21.48 -13.70
N GLY A 240 -23.18 22.77 -13.82
CA GLY A 240 -23.95 23.89 -13.28
C GLY A 240 -23.42 24.49 -11.97
N ARG A 241 -22.38 23.89 -11.34
CA ARG A 241 -21.75 24.47 -10.14
C ARG A 241 -20.41 25.10 -10.50
N PRO A 242 -20.24 26.43 -10.34
CA PRO A 242 -19.03 27.11 -10.79
C PRO A 242 -17.76 26.67 -10.04
N ARG A 243 -17.87 26.10 -8.83
CA ARG A 243 -16.73 25.77 -7.95
C ARG A 243 -16.37 24.29 -7.85
N VAL A 244 -17.18 23.40 -8.45
CA VAL A 244 -16.94 21.95 -8.41
C VAL A 244 -16.45 21.48 -9.79
N ARG A 245 -15.33 20.75 -9.83
CA ARG A 245 -14.77 20.16 -11.05
C ARG A 245 -14.44 18.70 -10.84
N CYS A 246 -14.89 17.87 -11.78
CA CYS A 246 -14.42 16.50 -11.90
C CYS A 246 -13.26 16.47 -12.90
N VAL A 247 -12.06 16.13 -12.43
CA VAL A 247 -10.82 16.15 -13.21
C VAL A 247 -10.34 14.72 -13.41
N ARG A 248 -10.64 14.13 -14.58
CA ARG A 248 -10.21 12.77 -14.93
C ARG A 248 -8.93 12.81 -15.75
N GLY A 249 -7.79 12.51 -15.13
CA GLY A 249 -6.52 12.22 -15.81
C GLY A 249 -5.91 13.33 -16.69
N SER A 250 -6.47 14.54 -16.69
CA SER A 250 -6.08 15.63 -17.60
C SER A 250 -5.01 16.57 -17.02
N LEU A 251 -4.70 16.46 -15.73
CA LEU A 251 -3.70 17.29 -15.06
C LEU A 251 -2.46 16.48 -14.70
N SER A 252 -1.30 17.10 -14.87
CA SER A 252 -0.07 16.59 -14.29
C SER A 252 -0.15 16.63 -12.76
N THR A 253 0.50 15.66 -12.10
CA THR A 253 0.67 15.62 -10.64
C THR A 253 1.22 16.94 -10.09
N THR A 254 2.11 17.60 -10.83
CA THR A 254 2.64 18.92 -10.49
C THR A 254 1.56 20.00 -10.45
N MET A 255 0.73 20.08 -11.48
CA MET A 255 -0.35 21.05 -11.55
C MET A 255 -1.39 20.79 -10.45
N LEU A 256 -1.84 19.54 -10.34
CA LEU A 256 -2.86 19.13 -9.38
C LEU A 256 -2.48 19.50 -7.95
N TRP A 257 -1.32 19.05 -7.47
CA TRP A 257 -0.91 19.30 -6.09
C TRP A 257 -0.41 20.72 -5.84
N SER A 258 -0.11 21.51 -6.88
CA SER A 258 0.13 22.95 -6.73
C SER A 258 -1.15 23.72 -6.39
N MET A 259 -2.30 23.25 -6.88
CA MET A 259 -3.61 23.83 -6.58
C MET A 259 -4.18 23.32 -5.26
N THR A 260 -3.88 22.09 -4.84
CA THR A 260 -4.48 21.52 -3.63
C THR A 260 -3.95 22.18 -2.35
N ASP A 261 -4.88 22.59 -1.49
CA ASP A 261 -4.57 23.07 -0.14
C ASP A 261 -4.89 22.02 0.92
N VAL A 262 -5.95 21.22 0.69
CA VAL A 262 -6.35 20.10 1.56
C VAL A 262 -6.77 18.93 0.68
N GLY A 263 -6.32 17.73 1.03
CA GLY A 263 -6.79 16.48 0.44
C GLY A 263 -7.89 15.83 1.27
N VAL A 264 -8.87 15.22 0.61
CA VAL A 264 -9.79 14.24 1.19
C VAL A 264 -9.51 12.91 0.51
N ALA A 265 -8.93 11.96 1.25
CA ALA A 265 -8.44 10.71 0.70
C ALA A 265 -9.33 9.53 1.10
N PHE A 266 -9.64 8.68 0.12
CA PHE A 266 -10.35 7.40 0.30
C PHE A 266 -9.43 6.18 0.13
N GLY A 267 -8.13 6.40 0.32
CA GLY A 267 -7.06 5.41 0.31
C GLY A 267 -5.77 6.02 0.86
N ASP A 268 -4.65 5.31 0.79
CA ASP A 268 -3.36 5.83 1.24
C ASP A 268 -2.94 7.11 0.50
N SER A 269 -2.37 8.07 1.24
CA SER A 269 -1.90 9.35 0.69
C SER A 269 -0.52 9.74 1.23
N ASP A 270 0.35 10.18 0.32
CA ASP A 270 1.68 10.71 0.65
C ASP A 270 1.69 12.24 0.81
N LEU A 271 0.56 12.92 0.52
CA LEU A 271 0.44 14.37 0.53
C LEU A 271 0.88 15.05 1.84
N PRO A 272 0.57 14.49 3.03
CA PRO A 272 1.02 15.10 4.29
C PRO A 272 2.55 15.11 4.41
N GLY A 273 3.24 14.10 3.85
CA GLY A 273 4.71 14.06 3.80
C GLY A 273 5.29 15.21 2.95
N PHE A 274 4.52 15.69 1.98
CA PHE A 274 4.87 16.83 1.12
C PHE A 274 4.47 18.18 1.72
N GLY A 275 3.69 18.18 2.81
CA GLY A 275 3.22 19.39 3.48
C GLY A 275 1.79 19.80 3.15
N ILE A 276 1.02 18.94 2.47
CA ILE A 276 -0.39 19.20 2.16
C ILE A 276 -1.26 18.38 3.14
N PRO A 277 -2.07 19.01 4.02
CA PRO A 277 -2.93 18.30 4.95
C PRO A 277 -3.92 17.35 4.25
N VAL A 278 -4.25 16.25 4.92
CA VAL A 278 -5.23 15.28 4.44
C VAL A 278 -6.22 14.91 5.54
N ILE A 279 -7.50 14.93 5.18
CA ILE A 279 -8.58 14.27 5.88
C ILE A 279 -8.73 12.87 5.25
N GLN A 280 -8.45 11.83 6.01
CA GLN A 280 -8.50 10.44 5.58
C GLN A 280 -9.92 9.91 5.79
N ALA A 281 -10.76 10.05 4.78
CA ALA A 281 -12.17 9.69 4.83
C ALA A 281 -12.45 8.22 4.49
N GLY A 282 -11.56 7.55 3.75
CA GLY A 282 -11.67 6.12 3.48
C GLY A 282 -10.57 5.29 4.13
N TRP A 283 -10.69 3.97 3.99
CA TRP A 283 -9.76 3.03 4.61
C TRP A 283 -8.32 3.22 4.11
N SER A 284 -7.37 3.21 5.05
CA SER A 284 -5.94 3.36 4.79
C SER A 284 -5.13 2.49 5.73
N GLU A 285 -4.12 1.81 5.20
CA GLU A 285 -3.24 0.90 5.95
C GLU A 285 -2.54 1.64 7.10
N GLY A 286 -2.14 2.88 6.84
CA GLY A 286 -1.48 3.75 7.81
C GLY A 286 -2.40 4.74 8.50
N GLY A 287 -3.72 4.60 8.38
CA GLY A 287 -4.69 5.58 8.89
C GLY A 287 -4.50 5.91 10.38
N ALA A 288 -4.07 4.94 11.19
CA ALA A 288 -3.82 5.12 12.63
C ALA A 288 -2.37 5.52 12.99
N CYS A 289 -1.51 5.85 12.03
CA CYS A 289 -0.13 6.30 12.31
C CYS A 289 -0.02 7.80 12.71
N GLY A 290 -1.15 8.50 12.79
CA GLY A 290 -1.21 9.93 13.15
C GLY A 290 -0.72 10.90 12.06
N ALA A 291 -0.63 10.43 10.81
CA ALA A 291 -0.21 11.25 9.67
C ALA A 291 -1.33 12.14 9.07
N THR A 292 -2.59 11.80 9.37
CA THR A 292 -3.80 12.39 8.77
C THR A 292 -4.87 12.59 9.84
N HIS A 293 -5.91 13.38 9.53
CA HIS A 293 -7.12 13.44 10.35
C HIS A 293 -8.11 12.37 9.89
N VAL A 294 -8.50 11.46 10.78
CA VAL A 294 -9.44 10.38 10.48
C VAL A 294 -10.77 10.68 11.18
N PRO A 295 -11.84 11.01 10.45
CA PRO A 295 -13.15 11.21 11.05
C PRO A 295 -13.76 9.86 11.46
N ALA A 296 -14.40 9.82 12.63
CA ALA A 296 -15.17 8.66 13.09
C ALA A 296 -16.64 8.69 12.60
N SER A 297 -17.11 9.82 12.06
CA SER A 297 -18.49 9.98 11.58
C SER A 297 -18.63 11.04 10.47
N PRO A 298 -19.72 11.03 9.68
CA PRO A 298 -20.00 12.09 8.71
C PRO A 298 -20.12 13.49 9.33
N SER A 299 -20.62 13.59 10.56
CA SER A 299 -20.73 14.86 11.27
C SER A 299 -19.36 15.45 11.61
N GLU A 300 -18.47 14.62 12.14
CA GLU A 300 -17.08 14.98 12.42
C GLU A 300 -16.34 15.34 11.12
N HIS A 301 -16.54 14.55 10.06
CA HIS A 301 -15.98 14.82 8.73
C HIS A 301 -16.35 16.21 8.21
N ARG A 302 -17.63 16.58 8.27
CA ARG A 302 -18.11 17.93 7.92
C ARG A 302 -17.53 19.01 8.85
N GLY A 303 -17.25 18.68 10.11
CA GLY A 303 -16.53 19.54 11.06
C GLY A 303 -15.11 19.83 10.60
N LEU A 304 -14.35 18.79 10.28
CA LEU A 304 -12.97 18.89 9.79
C LEU A 304 -12.89 19.66 8.47
N LEU A 305 -13.84 19.45 7.54
CA LEU A 305 -13.90 20.21 6.29
C LEU A 305 -14.08 21.72 6.56
N ARG A 306 -15.03 22.09 7.43
CA ARG A 306 -15.25 23.50 7.81
C ARG A 306 -14.03 24.11 8.46
N GLU A 307 -13.40 23.40 9.39
CA GLU A 307 -12.19 23.86 10.06
C GLU A 307 -11.05 24.08 9.06
N ALA A 308 -10.80 23.09 8.19
CA ALA A 308 -9.72 23.15 7.22
C ALA A 308 -9.89 24.33 6.25
N ILE A 309 -11.11 24.56 5.77
CA ILE A 309 -11.43 25.72 4.91
C ILE A 309 -11.23 27.04 5.67
N ALA A 310 -11.75 27.15 6.89
CA ALA A 310 -11.66 28.36 7.69
C ALA A 310 -10.22 28.72 8.08
N ARG A 311 -9.38 27.72 8.39
CA ARG A 311 -7.96 27.93 8.70
C ARG A 311 -7.18 28.33 7.46
N HIS A 312 -7.43 27.69 6.31
CA HIS A 312 -6.77 28.07 5.07
C HIS A 312 -7.13 29.49 4.62
N ALA A 313 -8.38 29.91 4.79
CA ALA A 313 -8.79 31.29 4.51
C ALA A 313 -8.04 32.34 5.35
N LYS A 314 -7.47 31.94 6.50
CA LYS A 314 -6.61 32.79 7.35
C LYS A 314 -5.11 32.65 7.03
N GLY A 315 -4.74 31.84 6.02
CA GLY A 315 -3.34 31.52 5.71
C GLY A 315 -2.72 30.49 6.65
N GLU A 316 -3.52 29.80 7.46
CA GLU A 316 -3.05 28.75 8.37
C GLU A 316 -3.17 27.36 7.74
N THR A 317 -2.43 26.39 8.27
CA THR A 317 -2.53 24.98 7.89
C THR A 317 -3.05 24.13 9.05
N VAL A 318 -3.94 23.18 8.73
CA VAL A 318 -4.35 22.13 9.67
C VAL A 318 -3.24 21.11 9.94
N LEU A 319 -2.23 21.02 9.07
CA LEU A 319 -1.11 20.08 9.22
C LEU A 319 -0.08 20.59 10.24
N GLY A 320 0.01 19.92 11.39
CA GLY A 320 1.05 20.16 12.39
C GLY A 320 2.43 19.61 11.97
N PRO A 321 3.52 20.11 12.58
CA PRO A 321 4.88 19.62 12.32
C PRO A 321 5.04 18.13 12.64
N GLU A 322 4.43 17.66 13.73
CA GLU A 322 4.43 16.25 14.12
C GLU A 322 3.74 15.36 13.08
N GLN A 323 2.56 15.75 12.60
CA GLN A 323 1.82 15.00 11.57
C GLN A 323 2.63 14.87 10.28
N ARG A 324 3.34 15.94 9.88
CA ARG A 324 4.24 15.90 8.72
C ARG A 324 5.39 14.92 8.92
N GLU A 325 6.00 14.90 10.10
CA GLU A 325 7.06 13.95 10.42
C GLU A 325 6.54 12.51 10.41
N ARG A 326 5.40 12.26 11.06
CA ARG A 326 4.69 10.97 11.05
C ARG A 326 4.39 10.51 9.62
N ALA A 327 3.92 11.39 8.76
CA ALA A 327 3.65 11.08 7.36
C ALA A 327 4.90 10.68 6.57
N ARG A 328 6.04 11.33 6.82
CA ARG A 328 7.32 10.97 6.19
C ARG A 328 7.83 9.62 6.69
N LEU A 329 7.71 9.36 7.99
CA LEU A 329 8.07 8.07 8.59
C LEU A 329 7.16 6.94 8.09
N TRP A 330 5.85 7.17 7.98
CA TRP A 330 4.91 6.23 7.38
C TRP A 330 5.26 5.95 5.92
N SER A 331 5.54 7.00 5.14
CA SER A 331 5.99 6.85 3.75
C SER A 331 7.25 5.99 3.64
N TRP A 332 8.21 6.20 4.54
CA TRP A 332 9.42 5.37 4.63
C TRP A 332 9.11 3.92 5.01
N LEU A 333 8.30 3.71 6.04
CA LEU A 333 7.92 2.38 6.49
C LEU A 333 7.25 1.63 5.32
N ARG A 334 6.20 2.21 4.73
CA ARG A 334 5.45 1.59 3.64
C ARG A 334 6.28 1.34 2.38
N ARG A 335 7.23 2.22 2.03
CA ARG A 335 8.00 2.12 0.77
C ARG A 335 9.37 1.44 0.92
N CYS A 336 9.90 1.33 2.12
CA CYS A 336 11.26 0.81 2.37
C CYS A 336 11.34 -0.08 3.60
N GLY A 337 10.76 0.34 4.73
CA GLY A 337 10.83 -0.42 5.98
C GLY A 337 10.07 -1.75 5.91
N ALA A 338 8.97 -1.80 5.15
CA ALA A 338 8.10 -2.95 4.96
C ALA A 338 8.26 -3.61 3.58
N ASP A 339 9.15 -3.09 2.72
CA ASP A 339 9.50 -3.72 1.44
C ASP A 339 10.72 -4.62 1.64
N VAL A 340 10.48 -5.94 1.71
CA VAL A 340 11.51 -6.93 1.99
C VAL A 340 12.26 -7.26 0.69
N PRO A 341 13.56 -6.92 0.57
CA PRO A 341 14.35 -7.33 -0.57
C PRO A 341 14.55 -8.84 -0.51
N SER A 342 14.38 -9.51 -1.65
CA SER A 342 14.51 -10.96 -1.77
C SER A 342 15.16 -11.26 -3.11
N GLN A 343 16.12 -12.17 -3.12
CA GLN A 343 16.67 -12.71 -4.36
C GLN A 343 15.65 -13.65 -5.03
N LEU A 344 14.75 -14.25 -4.25
CA LEU A 344 13.67 -15.12 -4.76
C LEU A 344 12.65 -14.38 -5.63
N LEU A 345 12.58 -13.06 -5.53
CA LEU A 345 11.57 -12.24 -6.19
C LEU A 345 12.21 -11.00 -6.84
N PRO A 346 12.18 -10.86 -8.17
CA PRO A 346 12.58 -9.63 -8.83
C PRO A 346 11.71 -8.44 -8.40
N HIS A 347 12.25 -7.23 -8.56
CA HIS A 347 11.49 -6.01 -8.35
C HIS A 347 10.32 -5.91 -9.35
N TRP A 348 9.19 -5.36 -8.92
CA TRP A 348 7.97 -5.21 -9.74
C TRP A 348 8.21 -4.54 -11.10
N GLU A 349 9.12 -3.57 -11.12
CA GLU A 349 9.45 -2.73 -12.28
C GLU A 349 10.15 -3.47 -13.42
N GLN A 350 10.52 -4.74 -13.26
CA GLN A 350 11.07 -5.55 -14.36
C GLN A 350 10.06 -5.79 -15.49
N GLY A 351 8.76 -5.54 -15.26
CA GLY A 351 7.75 -5.54 -16.31
C GLY A 351 7.70 -6.86 -17.10
N ASP A 352 7.81 -6.77 -18.42
CA ASP A 352 7.74 -7.94 -19.32
C ASP A 352 8.91 -8.90 -19.14
N ASP A 353 10.05 -8.44 -18.60
CA ASP A 353 11.25 -9.25 -18.34
C ASP A 353 11.17 -10.05 -17.03
N TYR A 354 10.09 -9.92 -16.26
CA TYR A 354 9.99 -10.46 -14.91
C TYR A 354 10.17 -11.98 -14.85
N ALA A 355 9.56 -12.74 -15.78
CA ALA A 355 9.69 -14.19 -15.81
C ALA A 355 11.14 -14.64 -16.06
N ARG A 356 11.84 -13.94 -16.96
CA ARG A 356 13.26 -14.18 -17.27
C ARG A 356 14.13 -13.86 -16.07
N ALA A 357 13.95 -12.70 -15.43
CA ALA A 357 14.70 -12.30 -14.25
C ALA A 357 14.50 -13.29 -13.09
N LEU A 358 13.24 -13.71 -12.86
CA LEU A 358 12.92 -14.69 -11.83
C LEU A 358 13.60 -16.04 -12.10
N ALA A 359 13.56 -16.53 -13.34
CA ALA A 359 14.21 -17.79 -13.70
C ALA A 359 15.73 -17.75 -13.49
N VAL A 360 16.38 -16.61 -13.76
CA VAL A 360 17.81 -16.41 -13.48
C VAL A 360 18.07 -16.42 -11.97
N ASN A 361 17.31 -15.63 -11.22
CA ASN A 361 17.46 -15.54 -9.77
C ASN A 361 17.32 -16.92 -9.08
N LEU A 362 16.29 -17.69 -9.42
CA LEU A 362 16.02 -19.00 -8.82
C LEU A 362 17.11 -20.04 -9.09
N ARG A 363 17.98 -19.84 -10.10
CA ARG A 363 19.12 -20.74 -10.37
C ARG A 363 20.34 -20.46 -9.51
N HIS A 364 20.41 -19.28 -8.91
CA HIS A 364 21.61 -18.80 -8.22
C HIS A 364 21.37 -18.49 -6.74
N VAL A 365 20.11 -18.42 -6.32
CA VAL A 365 19.74 -18.18 -4.92
C VAL A 365 19.89 -19.46 -4.09
N GLU A 366 20.40 -19.32 -2.88
CA GLU A 366 20.27 -20.31 -1.82
C GLU A 366 19.08 -19.91 -0.94
N PRO A 367 17.92 -20.60 -1.02
CA PRO A 367 16.71 -20.06 -0.41
C PRO A 367 16.76 -19.89 1.10
N GLY A 368 17.45 -20.78 1.82
CA GLY A 368 17.59 -20.69 3.27
C GLY A 368 18.32 -19.43 3.74
N GLY A 369 19.12 -18.81 2.87
CA GLY A 369 19.82 -17.55 3.14
C GLY A 369 19.04 -16.29 2.73
N ASP A 370 17.85 -16.43 2.13
CA ASP A 370 17.09 -15.27 1.66
C ASP A 370 16.47 -14.47 2.82
N PRO A 371 16.58 -13.12 2.83
CA PRO A 371 16.03 -12.29 3.90
C PRO A 371 14.52 -12.46 4.14
N LEU A 372 13.78 -12.93 3.13
CA LEU A 372 12.36 -13.21 3.23
C LEU A 372 12.03 -14.16 4.38
N TYR A 373 12.78 -15.25 4.55
CA TYR A 373 12.49 -16.25 5.57
C TYR A 373 12.64 -15.66 6.98
N GLY A 374 13.67 -14.83 7.19
CA GLY A 374 13.83 -14.09 8.43
C GLY A 374 12.68 -13.11 8.70
N ALA A 375 12.20 -12.42 7.67
CA ALA A 375 11.06 -11.50 7.79
C ALA A 375 9.74 -12.23 8.08
N VAL A 376 9.45 -13.33 7.39
CA VAL A 376 8.25 -14.16 7.62
C VAL A 376 8.28 -14.77 9.01
N ARG A 377 9.44 -15.25 9.47
CA ARG A 377 9.60 -15.76 10.83
C ARG A 377 9.29 -14.69 11.88
N ARG A 378 9.85 -13.48 11.76
CA ARG A 378 9.54 -12.37 12.67
C ARG A 378 8.06 -12.02 12.67
N LEU A 379 7.48 -11.85 11.48
CA LEU A 379 6.04 -11.59 11.30
C LEU A 379 5.20 -12.60 12.09
N TRP A 380 5.53 -13.88 11.93
CA TRP A 380 4.73 -14.96 12.49
C TRP A 380 4.93 -15.17 14.00
N GLU A 381 6.19 -15.22 14.46
CA GLU A 381 6.54 -15.48 15.87
C GLU A 381 6.09 -14.33 16.77
N ARG A 382 6.19 -13.09 16.28
CA ARG A 382 5.86 -11.89 17.06
C ARG A 382 4.46 -11.35 16.75
N ARG A 383 3.75 -12.00 15.83
CA ARG A 383 2.42 -11.58 15.38
C ARG A 383 2.42 -10.12 14.88
N GLU A 384 3.45 -9.74 14.13
CA GLU A 384 3.58 -8.38 13.58
C GLU A 384 2.51 -8.18 12.47
N PRO A 385 1.92 -6.98 12.35
CA PRO A 385 0.86 -6.73 11.37
C PRO A 385 1.35 -6.61 9.92
N MET A 386 2.67 -6.50 9.72
CA MET A 386 3.27 -6.34 8.39
C MET A 386 4.66 -6.96 8.33
N LEU A 387 5.08 -7.38 7.13
CA LEU A 387 6.46 -7.75 6.88
C LEU A 387 7.36 -6.53 7.04
N THR A 388 8.49 -6.73 7.71
CA THR A 388 9.51 -5.69 7.92
C THR A 388 10.85 -6.16 7.35
N ARG A 389 11.53 -5.30 6.60
CA ARG A 389 12.86 -5.55 6.03
C ARG A 389 13.92 -5.75 7.11
N LEU A 390 13.81 -4.98 8.19
CA LEU A 390 14.74 -4.96 9.31
C LEU A 390 13.99 -5.35 10.57
N ASP A 391 14.73 -5.77 11.59
CA ASP A 391 14.16 -5.95 12.91
C ASP A 391 13.97 -4.59 13.57
N LEU A 392 12.74 -4.07 13.57
CA LEU A 392 12.40 -2.78 14.19
C LEU A 392 12.33 -2.84 15.72
N HIS A 393 12.49 -4.02 16.31
CA HIS A 393 12.66 -4.18 17.76
C HIS A 393 14.11 -3.99 18.21
N ASP A 394 15.08 -4.07 17.28
CA ASP A 394 16.49 -3.94 17.58
C ASP A 394 17.04 -2.57 17.13
N PRO A 395 17.38 -1.68 18.07
CA PRO A 395 18.00 -0.39 17.75
C PRO A 395 19.30 -0.52 16.95
N ALA A 396 20.05 -1.62 17.08
CA ALA A 396 21.29 -1.83 16.33
C ALA A 396 20.99 -2.05 14.83
N ALA A 397 19.93 -2.79 14.51
CA ALA A 397 19.46 -2.96 13.13
C ALA A 397 19.07 -1.62 12.49
N LEU A 398 18.50 -0.70 13.27
CA LEU A 398 18.20 0.67 12.83
C LEU A 398 19.45 1.54 12.70
N ALA A 399 20.43 1.41 13.59
CA ALA A 399 21.69 2.16 13.53
C ALA A 399 22.50 1.85 12.25
N ALA A 400 22.43 0.61 11.76
CA ALA A 400 23.06 0.21 10.50
C ALA A 400 22.52 1.01 9.29
N LEU A 401 21.26 1.47 9.32
CA LEU A 401 20.71 2.36 8.28
C LEU A 401 21.36 3.74 8.28
N ALA A 402 21.70 4.26 9.45
CA ALA A 402 22.32 5.58 9.60
C ALA A 402 23.78 5.57 9.12
N ALA A 403 24.51 4.49 9.38
CA ALA A 403 25.93 4.33 9.00
C ALA A 403 26.16 4.32 7.48
N VAL A 404 25.21 3.82 6.69
CA VAL A 404 25.29 3.86 5.21
C VAL A 404 25.07 5.28 4.67
N GLY A 405 24.46 6.18 5.45
CA GLY A 405 24.20 7.56 5.07
C GLY A 405 25.30 8.56 5.42
N SER A 406 26.29 8.18 6.24
CA SER A 406 27.36 9.06 6.73
C SER A 406 28.65 8.99 5.90
N VAL A 407 28.70 8.19 4.84
CA VAL A 407 29.77 8.27 3.83
C VAL A 407 29.38 9.35 2.82
N ARG A 408 29.80 10.59 3.09
CA ARG A 408 29.85 11.68 2.11
C ARG A 408 31.16 12.41 2.23
#